data_AF-A0A535N5W7-F1
#
_entry.id   AF-A0A535N5W7-F1
#
_cell.length_a   1.000
_cell.length_b   1.000
_cell.length_c   1.000
_cell.angle_alpha   90.00
_cell.angle_beta   90.00
_cell.angle_gamma   90.00
#
_symmetry.space_group_name_H-M   'P 1'
#
loop_
_entity.id
_entity.type
_entity.pdbx_description
1 polymer ?
#
loop_
_entity_poly.entity_id
_entity_poly.type
_entity_poly.pdbx_seq_one_letter_code
_entity_poly.pdbx_strand_id
1 'polypeptide(L)'
;MDSPEERVLPEIVREVEGDLRAELHQVHAQMRELTHQHHRAMALRRIFEHDPLTRERFTMLHDNIEQYPGKMAELREQERLLTRWLDRCRGLLNENAA
;
A
#
# COMPACT_ATOMS: atom_id res chain seq x y z
N MET A 1 20.69 2.88 37.14
CA MET A 1 21.15 1.58 36.61
C MET A 1 20.55 1.49 35.23
N ASP A 2 21.28 1.98 34.23
CA ASP A 2 20.89 1.82 32.84
C ASP A 2 20.92 0.31 32.54
N SER A 3 19.76 -0.25 32.21
CA SER A 3 19.72 -1.64 31.77
C SER A 3 20.58 -1.76 30.51
N PRO A 4 21.46 -2.77 30.42
CA PRO A 4 22.22 -3.01 29.21
C PRO A 4 21.18 -3.23 28.11
N GLU A 5 21.29 -2.43 27.05
CA GLU A 5 20.46 -2.48 25.86
C GLU A 5 20.13 -3.93 25.51
N GLU A 6 18.86 -4.30 25.61
CA GLU A 6 18.37 -5.60 25.18
C GLU A 6 18.55 -5.63 23.65
N ARG A 7 19.74 -6.11 23.22
CA ARG A 7 20.10 -6.15 21.81
C ARG A 7 19.02 -6.91 21.06
N VAL A 8 18.43 -6.26 20.07
CA VAL A 8 17.41 -6.90 19.23
C VAL A 8 18.07 -8.05 18.49
N LEU A 9 17.60 -9.27 18.76
CA LEU A 9 18.18 -10.49 18.21
C LEU A 9 18.04 -10.49 16.67
N PRO A 10 19.10 -10.81 15.91
CA PRO A 10 19.06 -10.80 14.45
C PRO A 10 18.00 -11.72 13.84
N GLU A 11 17.68 -12.84 14.49
CA GLU A 11 16.58 -13.73 14.07
C GLU A 11 15.22 -13.03 14.10
N ILE A 12 14.91 -12.31 15.19
CA ILE A 12 13.68 -11.54 15.32
C ILE A 12 13.63 -10.42 14.27
N VAL A 13 14.75 -9.74 14.02
CA VAL A 13 14.80 -8.71 12.96
C VAL A 13 14.49 -9.29 11.58
N ARG A 14 14.97 -10.51 11.27
CA ARG A 14 14.67 -11.19 9.99
C ARG A 14 13.22 -11.64 9.88
N GLU A 15 12.62 -12.10 10.98
CA GLU A 15 11.19 -12.43 11.02
C GLU A 15 10.35 -11.19 10.72
N VAL A 16 10.60 -10.09 11.44
CA VAL A 16 9.92 -8.81 11.23
C VAL A 16 10.16 -8.28 9.81
N GLU A 17 11.39 -8.38 9.28
CA GLU A 17 11.68 -7.99 7.89
C GLU A 17 10.84 -8.82 6.89
N GLY A 18 10.66 -10.11 7.14
CA GLY A 18 9.81 -11.00 6.35
C GLY A 18 8.35 -10.55 6.33
N ASP A 19 7.80 -10.24 7.50
CA ASP A 19 6.42 -9.77 7.64
C ASP A 19 6.21 -8.43 6.92
N LEU A 20 7.14 -7.48 7.09
CA LEU A 20 7.10 -6.19 6.42
C LEU A 20 7.18 -6.30 4.89
N ARG A 21 7.95 -7.27 4.37
CA ARG A 21 8.02 -7.54 2.92
C ARG A 21 6.71 -8.12 2.39
N ALA A 22 6.07 -9.01 3.15
CA ALA A 22 4.77 -9.57 2.79
C ALA A 22 3.69 -8.47 2.76
N GLU A 23 3.68 -7.58 3.76
CA GLU A 23 2.78 -6.44 3.81
C GLU A 23 3.02 -5.47 2.64
N LEU A 24 4.27 -5.14 2.32
CA LEU A 24 4.61 -4.29 1.18
C LEU A 24 4.12 -4.90 -0.14
N HIS A 25 4.28 -6.21 -0.32
CA HIS A 25 3.75 -6.92 -1.48
C HIS A 25 2.22 -6.82 -1.57
N GLN A 26 1.51 -6.92 -0.44
CA GLN A 26 0.07 -6.76 -0.38
C GLN A 26 -0.36 -5.32 -0.72
N VAL A 27 0.32 -4.30 -0.20
CA VAL A 27 0.07 -2.89 -0.55
C VAL A 27 0.23 -2.68 -2.05
N HIS A 28 1.30 -3.21 -2.65
CA HIS A 28 1.50 -3.14 -4.10
C HIS A 28 0.39 -3.84 -4.89
N ALA A 29 -0.13 -4.98 -4.40
CA ALA A 29 -1.26 -5.67 -5.01
C ALA A 29 -2.54 -4.82 -4.95
N GLN A 30 -2.81 -4.18 -3.81
CA GLN A 30 -3.95 -3.29 -3.63
C GLN A 30 -3.86 -2.06 -4.54
N MET A 31 -2.68 -1.47 -4.71
CA MET A 31 -2.48 -0.35 -5.64
C MET A 31 -2.75 -0.74 -7.09
N ARG A 32 -2.28 -1.92 -7.52
CA ARG A 32 -2.53 -2.45 -8.87
C ARG A 32 -4.03 -2.65 -9.11
N GLU A 33 -4.71 -3.27 -8.14
CA GLU A 33 -6.14 -3.51 -8.22
C GLU A 33 -6.94 -2.19 -8.25
N LEU A 34 -6.61 -1.25 -7.36
CA LEU A 34 -7.25 0.07 -7.31
C LEU A 34 -7.08 0.83 -8.64
N THR A 35 -5.89 0.77 -9.23
CA THR A 35 -5.59 1.36 -10.55
C THR A 35 -6.43 0.71 -11.65
N HIS A 36 -6.52 -0.62 -11.64
CA HIS A 36 -7.32 -1.36 -12.60
C HIS A 36 -8.81 -1.00 -12.51
N GLN A 37 -9.38 -0.96 -11.31
CA GLN A 37 -10.77 -0.57 -11.10
C GLN A 37 -11.04 0.88 -11.50
N HIS A 38 -10.11 1.80 -11.23
CA HIS A 38 -10.22 3.18 -11.69
C HIS A 38 -10.26 3.28 -13.22
N HIS A 39 -9.34 2.61 -13.93
CA HIS A 39 -9.35 2.61 -15.39
C HIS A 39 -10.64 1.98 -15.96
N ARG A 40 -11.10 0.87 -15.37
CA ARG A 40 -12.37 0.26 -15.74
C ARG A 40 -13.54 1.22 -15.52
N ALA A 41 -13.52 1.97 -14.42
CA ALA A 41 -14.56 2.95 -14.13
C ALA A 41 -14.57 4.11 -15.14
N MET A 42 -13.39 4.63 -15.48
CA MET A 42 -13.22 5.65 -16.51
C MET A 42 -13.68 5.17 -17.89
N ALA A 43 -13.37 3.91 -18.25
CA ALA A 43 -13.83 3.30 -19.50
C ALA A 43 -15.35 3.18 -19.55
N LEU A 44 -15.99 2.68 -18.48
CA LEU A 44 -17.45 2.57 -18.40
C LEU A 44 -18.12 3.94 -18.52
N ARG A 45 -17.61 4.96 -17.81
CA ARG A 45 -18.08 6.34 -17.97
C ARG A 45 -18.01 6.77 -19.43
N ARG A 46 -16.89 6.53 -20.12
CA ARG A 46 -16.70 6.95 -21.51
C ARG A 46 -17.62 6.23 -22.50
N ILE A 47 -17.89 4.94 -22.28
CA ILE A 47 -18.75 4.15 -23.16
C ILE A 47 -20.21 4.61 -23.09
N PHE A 48 -20.66 5.00 -21.90
CA PHE A 48 -22.07 5.25 -21.62
C PHE A 48 -22.41 6.72 -21.32
N GLU A 49 -21.47 7.66 -21.51
CA GLU A 49 -21.65 9.09 -21.17
C GLU A 49 -22.83 9.77 -21.89
N HIS A 50 -23.30 9.18 -22.99
CA HIS A 50 -24.41 9.71 -23.80
C HIS A 50 -25.73 8.96 -23.60
N ASP A 51 -25.78 7.91 -22.78
CA ASP A 51 -27.00 7.17 -22.51
C ASP A 51 -27.74 7.77 -21.28
N PRO A 52 -28.98 8.26 -21.45
CA PRO A 52 -29.75 8.90 -20.39
C PRO A 52 -30.21 7.94 -19.29
N LEU A 53 -30.29 6.63 -19.53
CA LEU A 53 -30.68 5.62 -18.53
C LEU A 53 -29.53 5.23 -17.58
N THR A 54 -28.31 5.62 -17.91
CA THR A 54 -27.11 5.22 -17.19
C THR A 54 -26.67 6.16 -16.07
N ARG A 55 -27.24 7.37 -15.98
CA ARG A 55 -26.86 8.37 -14.95
C ARG A 55 -27.07 7.86 -13.51
N GLU A 56 -28.18 7.18 -13.23
CA GLU A 56 -28.48 6.66 -11.88
C GLU A 56 -27.75 5.35 -11.57
N ARG A 57 -27.42 4.54 -12.58
CA ARG A 57 -26.74 3.24 -12.38
C ARG A 57 -25.24 3.38 -12.12
N PHE A 58 -24.66 4.56 -12.29
CA PHE A 58 -23.22 4.81 -12.20
C PHE A 58 -22.77 5.60 -10.98
N THR A 59 -23.63 5.80 -9.97
CA THR A 59 -23.24 6.44 -8.70
C THR A 59 -22.01 5.75 -8.09
N MET A 60 -21.98 4.41 -8.05
CA MET A 60 -20.83 3.63 -7.56
C MET A 60 -19.56 3.80 -8.42
N LEU A 61 -19.71 4.12 -9.71
CA LEU A 61 -18.60 4.38 -10.60
C LEU A 61 -18.01 5.78 -10.39
N HIS A 62 -18.86 6.76 -10.12
CA HIS A 62 -18.45 8.10 -9.73
C HIS A 62 -17.66 8.07 -8.42
N ASP A 63 -18.19 7.36 -7.41
CA ASP A 63 -17.53 7.19 -6.12
C ASP A 63 -16.14 6.55 -6.27
N ASN A 64 -16.01 5.51 -7.11
CA ASN A 64 -14.71 4.89 -7.39
C ASN A 64 -13.72 5.84 -8.08
N ILE A 65 -14.19 6.70 -8.98
CA ILE A 65 -13.34 7.69 -9.68
C ILE A 65 -12.90 8.79 -8.70
N GLU A 66 -13.81 9.33 -7.90
CA GLU A 66 -13.53 10.42 -6.97
C GLU A 66 -12.67 9.99 -5.79
N GLN A 67 -12.88 8.78 -5.26
CA GLN A 67 -12.12 8.28 -4.11
C GLN A 67 -10.73 7.75 -4.50
N TYR A 68 -10.49 7.49 -5.79
CA TYR A 68 -9.22 6.90 -6.26
C TYR A 68 -7.98 7.68 -5.80
N PRO A 69 -7.88 9.02 -5.94
CA PRO A 69 -6.70 9.77 -5.52
C PRO A 69 -6.43 9.64 -4.01
N GLY A 70 -7.49 9.69 -3.19
CA GLY A 70 -7.37 9.56 -1.73
C GLY A 70 -6.88 8.17 -1.31
N LYS A 71 -7.54 7.12 -1.79
CA LYS A 71 -7.14 5.73 -1.52
C LYS A 71 -5.73 5.42 -2.03
N MET A 72 -5.35 5.96 -3.19
CA MET A 72 -4.00 5.79 -3.74
C MET A 72 -2.95 6.53 -2.89
N ALA A 73 -3.26 7.72 -2.39
CA ALA A 73 -2.37 8.46 -1.50
C ALA A 73 -2.13 7.73 -0.17
N GLU A 74 -3.17 7.14 0.41
CA GLU A 74 -3.06 6.31 1.63
C GLU A 74 -2.15 5.09 1.40
N LEU A 75 -2.35 4.36 0.32
CA LEU A 75 -1.51 3.20 -0.03
C LEU A 75 -0.05 3.60 -0.31
N ARG A 76 0.18 4.76 -0.94
CA ARG A 76 1.53 5.31 -1.16
C ARG A 76 2.22 5.69 0.13
N GLU A 77 1.49 6.24 1.09
CA GLU A 77 2.03 6.55 2.41
C GLU A 77 2.39 5.27 3.18
N GLN A 78 1.55 4.25 3.10
CA GLN A 78 1.87 2.92 3.66
C GLN A 78 3.12 2.32 3.02
N GLU A 79 3.22 2.31 1.68
CA GLU A 79 4.43 1.88 0.95
C GLU A 79 5.68 2.61 1.46
N ARG A 80 5.58 3.93 1.65
CA ARG A 80 6.69 4.77 2.13
C ARG A 80 7.13 4.39 3.55
N LEU A 81 6.18 4.12 4.44
CA LEU A 81 6.45 3.72 5.82
C LEU A 81 7.09 2.33 5.88
N LEU A 82 6.51 1.35 5.19
CA LEU A 82 7.03 -0.01 5.11
C LEU A 82 8.47 -0.04 4.57
N THR A 83 8.75 0.73 3.52
CA THR A 83 10.10 0.86 2.96
C THR A 83 11.10 1.39 4.00
N ARG A 84 10.72 2.44 4.75
CA ARG A 84 11.59 2.98 5.81
C ARG A 84 11.83 1.99 6.95
N TRP A 85 10.82 1.19 7.31
CA TRP A 85 11.00 0.17 8.34
C TRP A 85 11.89 -0.98 7.86
N LEU A 86 11.77 -1.40 6.60
CA LEU A 86 12.69 -2.36 5.98
C LEU A 86 14.14 -1.86 5.96
N ASP A 87 14.35 -0.58 5.65
CA ASP A 87 15.68 0.03 5.72
C ASP A 87 16.24 0.03 7.15
N ARG A 88 15.38 0.26 8.15
CA ARG A 88 15.77 0.15 9.57
C ARG A 88 16.14 -1.29 9.95
N CYS A 89 15.39 -2.30 9.52
CA CYS A 89 15.75 -3.71 9.75
C CYS A 89 17.13 -4.02 9.18
N ARG A 90 17.43 -3.53 7.97
CA ARG A 90 18.75 -3.68 7.36
C ARG A 90 19.86 -3.03 8.18
N GLY A 91 19.61 -1.84 8.72
CA GLY A 91 20.53 -1.16 9.64
C GLY A 91 20.86 -2.02 10.86
N LEU A 92 19.83 -2.53 11.54
CA LEU A 92 19.99 -3.38 12.74
C LEU A 92 20.71 -4.70 12.45
N LEU A 93 20.48 -5.30 11.28
CA LEU A 93 21.19 -6.52 10.87
C LEU A 93 22.67 -6.25 10.59
N ASN A 94 23.00 -5.09 10.02
CA ASN A 94 24.38 -4.69 9.76
C ASN A 94 25.12 -4.35 11.06
N GLU A 95 24.46 -3.69 12.02
CA GLU A 95 25.02 -3.36 13.34
C GLU A 95 25.31 -4.63 14.16
N ASN A 96 24.50 -5.67 14.04
CA ASN A 96 24.74 -6.96 14.69
C ASN A 96 25.84 -7.82 14.03
N ALA A 97 26.28 -7.47 12.81
CA ALA A 97 27.34 -8.18 12.09
C ALA A 97 28.74 -7.56 12.31
N ALA A 98 28.81 -6.40 12.97
CA ALA A 98 30.03 -5.67 13.31
C ALA A 98 30.48 -5.94 14.76
#